data_AF-A0A1R3IHZ4-F1
#
_entry.id   AF-A0A1R3IHZ4-F1
#
_cell.length_a   1.000
_cell.length_b   1.000
_cell.length_c   1.000
_cell.angle_alpha   90.00
_cell.angle_beta   90.00
_cell.angle_gamma   90.00
#
_symmetry.space_group_name_H-M   'P 1'
#
loop_
_entity.id
_entity.type
_entity.pdbx_description
1 polymer ?
#
loop_
_entity_poly.entity_id
_entity_poly.type
_entity_poly.pdbx_seq_one_letter_code
_entity_poly.pdbx_strand_id
1 'polypeptide(L)'
;MEGQPRVKASFRLGSEHYTVNVKNSGAVSQQLSSMKEESMSILKEFITKHNVPTDVPDDLVEGSSEDEEEEIPKKSDAKSKKPKIN
;
A
#
# COMPACT_ATOMS: atom_id res chain seq x y z
N MET A 1 -15.10 -19.67 25.47
CA MET A 1 -13.70 -19.28 25.72
C MET A 1 -13.36 -18.19 24.73
N GLU A 2 -13.27 -16.94 25.18
CA GLU A 2 -12.66 -15.90 24.36
C GLU A 2 -11.16 -16.18 24.32
N GLY A 3 -10.65 -16.55 23.15
CA GLY A 3 -9.23 -16.86 22.98
C GLY A 3 -8.42 -15.56 22.89
N GLN A 4 -7.11 -15.62 23.15
CA GLN A 4 -6.25 -14.48 22.85
C GLN A 4 -6.27 -14.19 21.34
N PRO A 5 -6.34 -12.90 20.94
CA PRO A 5 -6.26 -12.53 19.54
C PRO A 5 -4.89 -12.95 18.98
N ARG A 6 -4.90 -13.59 17.81
CA ARG A 6 -3.69 -14.13 17.17
C ARG A 6 -2.96 -13.07 16.35
N VAL A 7 -3.61 -11.96 16.09
CA VAL A 7 -3.08 -10.82 15.32
C VAL A 7 -3.24 -9.56 16.15
N LYS A 8 -2.22 -8.70 16.10
CA LYS A 8 -2.17 -7.43 16.83
C LYS A 8 -1.42 -6.42 15.99
N ALA A 9 -1.95 -5.21 15.91
CA ALA A 9 -1.32 -4.10 15.23
C ALA A 9 -1.52 -2.81 16.03
N SER A 10 -0.56 -1.91 15.90
CA SER A 10 -0.63 -0.55 16.45
C SER A 10 0.03 0.40 15.48
N PHE A 11 -0.57 1.58 15.31
CA PHE A 11 -0.04 2.65 14.47
C PHE A 11 0.47 3.79 15.34
N ARG A 12 1.59 4.37 14.93
CA ARG A 12 2.08 5.65 15.44
C ARG A 12 2.13 6.63 14.29
N LEU A 13 1.17 7.55 14.26
CA LEU A 13 1.00 8.54 13.20
C LEU A 13 1.35 9.92 13.76
N GLY A 14 2.60 10.34 13.54
CA GLY A 14 3.15 11.52 14.21
C GLY A 14 3.19 11.33 15.73
N SER A 15 2.49 12.20 16.45
CA SER A 15 2.30 12.12 17.91
C SER A 15 1.11 11.27 18.34
N GLU A 16 0.23 10.86 17.41
CA GLU A 16 -0.96 10.06 17.74
C GLU A 16 -0.63 8.56 17.73
N HIS A 17 -1.16 7.84 18.72
CA HIS A 17 -0.98 6.40 18.89
C HIS A 17 -2.35 5.71 18.81
N TYR A 18 -2.45 4.70 17.94
CA TYR A 18 -3.67 3.92 17.74
C TYR A 18 -3.38 2.44 17.94
N THR A 19 -4.30 1.74 18.61
CA THR A 19 -4.26 0.28 18.73
C THR A 19 -5.44 -0.30 17.95
N VAL A 20 -5.16 -1.30 17.11
CA VAL A 20 -6.19 -1.94 16.31
C VAL A 20 -6.94 -2.95 17.17
N ASN A 21 -8.24 -2.75 17.32
CA ASN A 21 -9.09 -3.66 18.07
C ASN A 21 -9.50 -4.83 17.17
N VAL A 22 -9.01 -6.02 17.49
CA VAL A 22 -9.33 -7.24 16.74
C VAL A 22 -10.22 -8.12 17.58
N LYS A 23 -11.22 -8.74 16.94
CA LYS A 23 -12.10 -9.70 17.60
C LYS A 23 -11.29 -10.91 18.08
N ASN A 24 -11.54 -11.31 19.32
CA ASN A 24 -10.87 -12.42 20.01
C ASN A 24 -11.43 -13.80 19.63
N SER A 25 -12.17 -13.88 18.52
CA SER A 25 -12.88 -15.08 18.07
C SER A 25 -12.79 -15.24 16.56
N GLY A 26 -13.00 -16.47 16.08
CA GLY A 26 -12.94 -16.81 14.66
C GLY A 26 -11.55 -17.23 14.17
N ALA A 27 -11.48 -17.63 12.89
CA ALA A 27 -10.24 -18.02 12.23
C ALA A 27 -9.28 -16.84 12.08
N VAL A 28 -7.98 -17.12 11.93
CA VAL A 28 -6.96 -16.08 11.73
C VAL A 28 -7.28 -15.20 10.52
N SER A 29 -7.81 -15.78 9.44
CA SER A 29 -8.25 -15.03 8.26
C SER A 29 -9.34 -14.01 8.58
N GLN A 30 -10.31 -14.37 9.40
CA GLN A 30 -11.37 -13.46 9.84
C GLN A 30 -10.83 -12.34 10.74
N GLN A 31 -9.92 -12.69 11.65
CA GLN A 31 -9.23 -11.69 12.48
C GLN A 31 -8.41 -10.72 11.64
N LEU A 32 -7.71 -11.20 10.61
CA LEU A 32 -6.96 -10.36 9.65
C LEU A 32 -7.88 -9.45 8.85
N SER A 33 -9.04 -9.96 8.37
CA SER A 33 -10.02 -9.13 7.66
C SER A 33 -10.55 -8.00 8.55
N SER A 34 -10.93 -8.30 9.80
CA SER A 34 -11.37 -7.26 10.74
C SER A 34 -10.24 -6.28 11.09
N MET A 35 -9.02 -6.77 11.30
CA MET A 35 -7.86 -5.92 11.55
C MET A 35 -7.59 -4.97 10.38
N LYS A 36 -7.72 -5.44 9.14
CA LYS A 36 -7.59 -4.62 7.93
C LYS A 36 -8.66 -3.52 7.91
N GLU A 37 -9.92 -3.86 8.13
CA GLU A 37 -11.03 -2.90 8.13
C GLU A 37 -10.81 -1.78 9.16
N GLU A 38 -10.50 -2.15 10.40
CA GLU A 38 -10.24 -1.21 11.48
C GLU A 38 -9.01 -0.35 11.18
N SER A 39 -7.94 -0.95 10.65
CA SER A 39 -6.73 -0.23 10.25
C SER A 39 -7.01 0.82 9.18
N MET A 40 -7.82 0.45 8.17
CA MET A 40 -8.20 1.38 7.10
C MET A 40 -9.06 2.53 7.63
N SER A 41 -9.93 2.28 8.61
CA SER A 41 -10.71 3.34 9.25
C SER A 41 -9.81 4.34 9.96
N ILE A 42 -8.88 3.85 10.79
CA ILE A 42 -7.90 4.70 11.51
C ILE A 42 -7.11 5.57 10.53
N LEU A 43 -6.58 4.96 9.47
CA LEU A 43 -5.78 5.68 8.46
C LEU A 43 -6.62 6.72 7.72
N LYS A 44 -7.86 6.37 7.33
CA LYS A 44 -8.78 7.30 6.66
C LYS A 44 -9.09 8.49 7.55
N GLU A 45 -9.48 8.26 8.80
CA GLU A 45 -9.78 9.31 9.78
C GLU A 45 -8.58 10.23 9.99
N PHE A 46 -7.38 9.65 10.15
CA PHE A 46 -6.16 10.42 10.30
C PHE A 46 -5.89 11.29 9.07
N ILE A 47 -5.94 10.71 7.87
CA ILE A 47 -5.71 11.47 6.62
C ILE A 47 -6.76 12.59 6.49
N THR A 48 -8.05 12.30 6.66
CA THR A 48 -9.11 13.31 6.54
C THR A 48 -8.97 14.45 7.55
N LYS A 49 -8.53 14.14 8.78
CA LYS A 49 -8.31 15.15 9.83
C LYS A 49 -7.13 16.07 9.52
N HIS A 50 -6.06 15.55 8.92
CA HIS A 50 -4.78 16.26 8.77
C HIS A 50 -4.51 16.77 7.35
N ASN A 51 -5.08 16.14 6.31
CA ASN A 51 -5.09 16.66 4.94
C ASN A 51 -6.24 17.65 4.77
N VAL A 52 -6.21 18.75 5.55
CA VAL A 52 -6.99 19.94 5.18
C VAL A 52 -6.56 20.29 3.76
N PRO A 53 -7.48 20.39 2.79
CA PRO A 53 -7.12 20.84 1.45
C PRO A 53 -6.44 22.19 1.62
N THR A 54 -5.16 22.26 1.27
CA THR A 54 -4.57 23.57 1.04
C THR A 54 -5.41 24.19 -0.07
N ASP A 55 -6.03 25.32 0.21
CA ASP A 55 -6.79 26.16 -0.75
C ASP A 55 -5.80 26.77 -1.77
N VAL A 56 -5.01 25.92 -2.42
CA VAL A 56 -4.23 26.29 -3.59
C VAL A 56 -5.17 26.07 -4.77
N PRO A 57 -5.59 27.14 -5.47
CA PRO A 57 -6.30 26.96 -6.72
C PRO A 57 -5.42 26.12 -7.64
N ASP A 58 -6.01 25.08 -8.25
CA ASP A 58 -5.42 24.40 -9.39
C ASP A 58 -5.16 25.46 -10.47
N ASP A 59 -3.92 25.94 -10.57
CA ASP A 59 -3.44 26.48 -11.83
C ASP A 59 -3.50 25.32 -12.82
N LEU A 60 -4.57 25.29 -13.62
CA LEU A 60 -4.69 24.42 -14.79
C LEU A 60 -3.39 24.55 -15.59
N VAL A 61 -2.50 23.57 -15.49
CA VAL A 61 -1.47 23.38 -16.52
C VAL A 61 -2.16 22.69 -17.70
N GLU A 62 -3.03 23.46 -18.37
CA GLU A 62 -3.44 23.18 -19.73
C GLU A 62 -2.26 23.54 -20.63
N GLY A 63 -1.51 22.52 -21.06
CA GLY A 63 -0.58 22.63 -22.17
C GLY A 63 0.89 22.37 -21.84
N SER A 64 1.30 21.11 -21.97
CA SER A 64 2.45 20.81 -22.84
C SER A 64 2.26 19.41 -23.44
N SER A 65 1.67 19.42 -24.63
CA SER A 65 1.63 18.33 -25.60
C SER A 65 3.05 17.98 -26.05
N GLU A 66 3.42 16.70 -26.13
CA GLU A 66 3.77 16.07 -27.41
C GLU A 66 3.83 14.54 -27.24
N ASP A 67 3.07 13.90 -28.12
CA ASP A 67 2.99 12.47 -28.40
C ASP A 67 4.29 12.01 -29.07
N GLU A 68 4.96 11.01 -28.51
CA GLU A 68 5.82 10.10 -29.31
C GLU A 68 5.59 8.66 -28.81
N GLU A 69 4.57 8.02 -29.40
CA GLU A 69 4.61 6.60 -29.68
C GLU A 69 5.90 6.29 -30.47
N GLU A 70 6.88 5.60 -29.86
CA GLU A 70 7.85 4.85 -30.66
C GLU A 70 8.01 3.41 -30.15
N GLU A 71 7.38 2.56 -30.94
CA GLU A 71 7.49 1.12 -31.10
C GLU A 71 8.91 0.56 -30.85
N ILE A 72 9.00 -0.44 -29.97
CA ILE A 72 10.16 -1.36 -29.88
C ILE A 72 10.53 -1.93 -31.26
N PRO A 73 11.83 -2.11 -31.61
CA PRO A 73 12.36 -3.47 -31.49
C PRO A 73 13.90 -3.65 -31.34
N LYS A 74 14.24 -4.71 -30.60
CA LYS A 74 15.36 -5.67 -30.79
C LYS A 74 16.80 -5.15 -30.58
N LYS A 75 17.53 -5.86 -29.70
CA LYS A 75 18.66 -6.72 -30.12
C LYS A 75 19.02 -7.75 -29.05
N SER A 76 18.97 -8.99 -29.49
CA SER A 76 19.54 -10.17 -28.86
C SER A 76 21.06 -10.14 -29.00
N ASP A 77 21.78 -10.17 -27.89
CA ASP A 77 23.20 -10.50 -27.90
C ASP A 77 23.44 -11.79 -27.11
N ALA A 78 23.56 -12.84 -27.90
CA ALA A 78 24.06 -14.13 -27.47
C ALA A 78 25.57 -14.05 -27.21
N LYS A 79 26.04 -14.54 -26.06
CA LYS A 79 27.12 -15.56 -26.03
C LYS A 79 27.50 -16.03 -24.61
N SER A 80 27.49 -17.36 -24.48
CA SER A 80 28.45 -18.24 -23.78
C SER A 80 28.52 -18.13 -22.24
N LYS A 81 28.39 -19.23 -21.49
CA LYS A 81 29.31 -20.37 -21.46
C LYS A 81 28.58 -21.67 -21.04
N LYS A 82 28.79 -22.76 -21.78
CA LYS A 82 28.40 -24.14 -21.38
C LYS A 82 29.42 -24.72 -20.39
N PRO A 83 29.04 -25.52 -19.38
CA PRO A 83 29.97 -26.42 -18.71
C PRO A 83 30.04 -27.79 -19.44
N LYS A 84 31.23 -28.39 -19.43
CA LYS A 84 31.49 -29.79 -19.85
C LYS A 84 30.99 -30.75 -18.77
N ILE A 85 30.35 -31.84 -19.17
CA ILE A 85 30.27 -33.05 -18.35
C ILE A 85 30.56 -34.28 -19.22
N ASN A 86 31.15 -35.26 -18.56
CA ASN A 86 32.05 -36.29 -19.06
C ASN A 86 31.35 -37.48 -19.72
#